data_AF-A0A7M1QUI0-F1
#
_entry.id   AF-A0A7M1QUI0-F1
#
_cell.length_a   1.000
_cell.length_b   1.000
_cell.length_c   1.000
_cell.angle_alpha   90.00
_cell.angle_beta   90.00
_cell.angle_gamma   90.00
#
_symmetry.space_group_name_H-M   'P 1'
#
loop_
_entity.id
_entity.type
_entity.pdbx_description
1 polymer ?
#
loop_
_entity_poly.entity_id
_entity_poly.type
_entity_poly.pdbx_seq_one_letter_code
_entity_poly.pdbx_strand_id
1 'polypeptide(L)'
;MLDQLIAPSSVPSLWWLIFGLCLVVMVTGVVFGLWLKDYTPKLKVSPVKVTDQERWVARIDDIVARHVAAGVGPGDQARALHLELATELRAILGERSQTDVSSWQVGRLAQVEEFREVAELIASWEVPSFAPQARADILAARERAVKVVLAW
;
A
#
# COMPACT_ATOMS: atom_id res chain seq x y z
N MET A 1 -14.48 -20.37 75.06
CA MET A 1 -15.21 -20.26 73.78
C MET A 1 -14.85 -18.95 73.06
N LEU A 2 -13.55 -18.68 72.87
CA LEU A 2 -13.06 -17.45 72.20
C LEU A 2 -12.08 -17.76 71.05
N ASP A 3 -11.88 -19.04 70.72
CA ASP A 3 -10.90 -19.48 69.71
C ASP A 3 -11.45 -19.52 68.28
N GLN A 4 -12.66 -19.02 68.03
CA GLN A 4 -13.29 -19.04 66.69
C GLN A 4 -13.33 -17.68 65.98
N LEU A 5 -12.74 -16.62 66.56
CA LEU A 5 -12.86 -15.26 66.02
C LEU A 5 -11.71 -14.80 65.11
N ILE A 6 -10.73 -15.65 64.82
CA ILE A 6 -9.63 -15.30 63.92
C ILE A 6 -9.38 -16.46 62.95
N ALA A 7 -10.35 -16.72 62.08
CA ALA A 7 -10.00 -17.20 60.76
C ALA A 7 -9.52 -15.96 59.99
N PRO A 8 -8.21 -15.74 59.75
CA PRO A 8 -7.87 -14.91 58.63
C PRO A 8 -8.36 -15.71 57.42
N SER A 9 -9.47 -15.30 56.82
CA SER A 9 -9.66 -15.56 55.40
C SER A 9 -8.48 -14.88 54.74
N SER A 10 -7.39 -15.63 54.67
CA SER A 10 -6.29 -15.36 53.80
C SER A 10 -6.94 -15.50 52.43
N VAL A 11 -7.42 -14.36 51.94
CA VAL A 11 -7.65 -14.09 50.54
C VAL A 11 -6.36 -13.44 50.05
N PRO A 12 -5.21 -14.16 49.95
CA PRO A 12 -4.12 -13.67 49.13
C PRO A 12 -4.56 -13.68 47.64
N SER A 13 -5.75 -14.19 47.31
CA SER A 13 -6.16 -14.57 45.98
C SER A 13 -6.67 -13.45 45.06
N LEU A 14 -7.24 -12.35 45.55
CA LEU A 14 -7.85 -11.36 44.64
C LEU A 14 -6.80 -10.53 43.88
N TRP A 15 -5.75 -10.09 44.56
CA TRP A 15 -4.73 -9.24 43.95
C TRP A 15 -3.87 -9.99 42.94
N TRP A 16 -3.54 -11.26 43.23
CA TRP A 16 -2.87 -12.15 42.27
C TRP A 16 -3.72 -12.47 41.04
N LEU A 17 -5.05 -12.57 41.18
CA LEU A 17 -5.96 -12.71 40.04
C LEU A 17 -5.98 -11.45 39.17
N ILE A 18 -6.03 -10.25 39.78
CA ILE A 18 -5.96 -8.98 39.04
C ILE A 18 -4.61 -8.85 38.33
N PHE A 19 -3.52 -9.15 39.02
CA PHE A 19 -2.18 -9.11 38.45
C PHE A 19 -2.01 -10.11 37.29
N GLY A 20 -2.45 -11.35 37.49
CA GLY A 20 -2.44 -12.39 36.46
C GLY A 20 -3.27 -12.01 35.24
N LEU A 21 -4.48 -11.46 35.44
CA LEU A 21 -5.31 -10.97 34.35
C LEU A 21 -4.64 -9.81 33.60
N CYS A 22 -4.06 -8.86 34.32
CA CYS A 22 -3.37 -7.71 33.73
C CYS A 22 -2.15 -8.16 32.90
N LEU A 23 -1.39 -9.13 33.41
CA LEU A 23 -0.26 -9.73 32.69
C LEU A 23 -0.73 -10.43 31.41
N VAL A 24 -1.82 -11.21 31.47
CA VAL A 24 -2.37 -11.89 30.29
C VAL A 24 -2.86 -10.88 29.25
N VAL A 25 -3.56 -9.82 29.67
CA VAL A 25 -4.00 -8.75 28.76
C VAL A 25 -2.80 -8.06 28.12
N MET A 26 -1.76 -7.77 28.89
CA MET A 26 -0.53 -7.15 28.40
C MET A 26 0.18 -8.06 27.38
N VAL A 27 0.38 -9.34 27.72
CA VAL A 27 1.02 -10.31 26.82
C VAL A 27 0.20 -10.49 25.55
N THR A 28 -1.13 -10.59 25.68
CA THR A 28 -2.02 -10.71 24.52
C THR A 28 -1.95 -9.47 23.63
N GLY A 29 -1.93 -8.28 24.22
CA GLY A 29 -1.76 -7.02 23.49
C GLY A 29 -0.41 -6.92 22.78
N VAL A 30 0.67 -7.35 23.42
CA VAL A 30 2.01 -7.37 22.81
C VAL A 30 2.08 -8.38 21.67
N VAL A 31 1.61 -9.61 21.88
CA VAL A 31 1.57 -10.64 20.83
C VAL A 31 0.69 -10.20 19.67
N PHE A 32 -0.48 -9.63 19.95
CA PHE A 32 -1.37 -9.10 18.93
C PHE A 32 -0.76 -7.92 18.16
N GLY A 33 -0.04 -7.03 18.84
CA GLY A 33 0.69 -5.93 18.21
C GLY A 33 1.85 -6.40 17.32
N LEU A 34 2.61 -7.40 17.78
CA LEU A 34 3.67 -8.02 16.98
C LEU A 34 3.09 -8.76 15.78
N TRP A 35 2.00 -9.51 15.98
CA TRP A 35 1.28 -10.17 14.91
C TRP A 35 0.78 -9.16 13.87
N LEU A 36 0.17 -8.04 14.27
CA LEU A 36 -0.22 -6.98 13.35
C LEU A 36 0.95 -6.38 12.57
N LYS A 37 2.13 -6.24 13.19
CA LYS A 37 3.35 -5.76 12.53
C LYS A 37 3.88 -6.75 11.50
N ASP A 38 3.83 -8.04 11.82
CA ASP A 38 4.34 -9.12 10.96
C ASP A 38 3.32 -9.59 9.91
N TYR A 39 2.10 -9.05 9.92
CA TYR A 39 1.06 -9.26 8.91
C TYR A 39 1.33 -8.54 7.57
N THR A 40 2.59 -8.28 7.24
CA THR A 40 2.96 -7.88 5.88
C THR A 40 2.79 -9.09 4.96
N PRO A 41 1.80 -9.08 4.04
CA PRO A 41 1.61 -10.22 3.16
C PRO A 41 2.87 -10.34 2.29
N LYS A 42 3.60 -11.44 2.45
CA LYS A 42 4.70 -11.81 1.54
C LYS A 42 4.09 -12.08 0.16
N LEU A 43 4.01 -11.04 -0.66
CA LEU A 43 3.55 -11.16 -2.04
C LEU A 43 4.57 -11.98 -2.82
N LYS A 44 4.09 -13.00 -3.50
CA LYS A 44 4.92 -13.74 -4.46
C LYS A 44 5.00 -12.91 -5.73
N VAL A 45 6.05 -12.12 -5.85
CA VAL A 45 6.36 -11.40 -7.09
C VAL A 45 6.95 -12.41 -8.08
N SER A 46 6.28 -12.62 -9.20
CA SER A 46 6.82 -13.49 -10.25
C SER A 46 8.00 -12.81 -10.96
N PRO A 47 9.02 -13.56 -11.39
CA PRO A 47 10.10 -12.99 -12.19
C PRO A 47 9.53 -12.44 -13.50
N VAL A 48 9.87 -11.19 -13.79
CA VAL A 48 9.36 -10.47 -14.97
C VAL A 48 10.07 -10.96 -16.22
N LYS A 49 9.31 -11.26 -17.27
CA LYS A 49 9.86 -11.55 -18.61
C LYS A 49 9.97 -10.26 -19.41
N VAL A 50 11.00 -10.15 -20.24
CA VAL A 50 11.20 -8.99 -21.14
C VAL A 50 9.98 -8.75 -22.04
N THR A 51 9.33 -9.82 -22.51
CA THR A 51 8.09 -9.74 -23.31
C THR A 51 6.91 -9.12 -22.56
N ASP A 52 6.87 -9.27 -21.23
CA ASP A 52 5.82 -8.67 -20.41
C ASP A 52 6.11 -7.18 -20.19
N GLN A 53 7.39 -6.80 -20.01
CA GLN A 53 7.79 -5.39 -19.95
C GLN A 53 7.46 -4.63 -21.22
N GLU A 54 7.79 -5.18 -22.39
CA GLU A 54 7.45 -4.56 -23.68
C GLU A 54 5.94 -4.37 -23.84
N ARG A 55 5.15 -5.36 -23.42
CA ARG A 55 3.68 -5.27 -23.43
C ARG A 55 3.18 -4.17 -22.50
N TRP A 56 3.72 -4.07 -21.29
CA TRP A 56 3.34 -3.05 -20.31
C TRP A 56 3.70 -1.64 -20.79
N VAL A 57 4.89 -1.47 -21.37
CA VAL A 57 5.31 -0.20 -21.99
C VAL A 57 4.37 0.17 -23.14
N ALA A 58 4.01 -0.79 -24.00
CA ALA A 58 3.06 -0.54 -25.08
C ALA A 58 1.67 -0.11 -24.57
N ARG A 59 1.17 -0.67 -23.46
CA ARG A 59 -0.09 -0.22 -22.83
C ARG A 59 -0.01 1.21 -22.30
N ILE A 60 1.10 1.57 -21.65
CA ILE A 60 1.35 2.93 -21.16
C ILE A 60 1.40 3.92 -22.34
N ASP A 61 2.07 3.54 -23.42
CA ASP A 61 2.20 4.37 -24.62
C ASP A 61 0.86 4.63 -25.31
N ASP A 62 0.00 3.61 -25.38
CA ASP A 62 -1.34 3.72 -25.93
C ASP A 62 -2.22 4.68 -25.11
N ILE A 63 -2.20 4.59 -23.77
CA ILE A 63 -2.93 5.51 -22.87
C ILE A 63 -2.51 6.97 -23.12
N VAL A 64 -1.20 7.21 -23.21
CA VAL A 64 -0.66 8.55 -23.46
C VAL A 64 -1.05 9.04 -24.85
N ALA A 65 -0.95 8.20 -25.88
CA ALA A 65 -1.33 8.55 -27.24
C ALA A 65 -2.81 8.95 -27.35
N ARG A 66 -3.71 8.19 -26.69
CA ARG A 66 -5.15 8.53 -26.62
C ARG A 66 -5.39 9.88 -25.97
N HIS A 67 -4.73 10.16 -24.85
CA HIS A 67 -4.89 11.44 -24.17
C HIS A 67 -4.35 12.60 -25.00
N VAL A 68 -3.18 12.45 -25.62
CA VAL A 68 -2.57 13.46 -26.49
C VAL A 68 -3.47 13.77 -27.71
N ALA A 69 -4.15 12.76 -28.25
CA ALA A 69 -5.08 12.90 -29.37
C ALA A 69 -6.45 13.50 -28.97
N ALA A 70 -6.92 13.28 -27.74
CA ALA A 70 -8.23 13.71 -27.27
C ALA A 70 -8.41 15.23 -27.16
N GLY A 71 -7.33 16.03 -27.21
CA GLY A 71 -7.40 17.49 -27.34
C GLY A 71 -8.12 18.24 -26.21
N VAL A 72 -8.30 17.61 -25.04
CA VAL A 72 -8.90 18.22 -23.84
C VAL A 72 -7.98 19.33 -23.31
N GLY A 73 -8.54 20.36 -22.67
CA GLY A 73 -7.78 21.50 -22.15
C GLY A 73 -6.59 21.07 -21.26
N PRO A 74 -5.48 21.84 -21.26
CA PRO A 74 -4.17 21.39 -20.76
C PRO A 74 -4.16 20.96 -19.27
N GLY A 75 -5.02 21.53 -18.43
CA GLY A 75 -5.12 21.15 -17.01
C GLY A 75 -5.92 19.87 -16.76
N ASP A 76 -7.10 19.72 -17.36
CA ASP A 76 -7.96 18.55 -17.14
C ASP A 76 -7.39 17.29 -17.81
N GLN A 77 -6.66 17.46 -18.92
CA GLN A 77 -6.02 16.37 -19.65
C GLN A 77 -4.90 15.69 -18.84
N ALA A 78 -4.09 16.45 -18.10
CA ALA A 78 -2.99 15.90 -17.30
C ALA A 78 -3.52 15.12 -16.10
N ARG A 79 -4.54 15.64 -15.42
CA ARG A 79 -5.19 14.93 -14.30
C ARG A 79 -5.84 13.63 -14.74
N ALA A 80 -6.60 13.65 -15.84
CA ALA A 80 -7.23 12.44 -16.38
C ALA A 80 -6.19 11.38 -16.73
N LEU A 81 -5.09 11.80 -17.39
CA LEU A 81 -3.98 10.92 -17.73
C LEU A 81 -3.35 10.30 -16.47
N HIS A 82 -3.07 11.10 -15.45
CA HIS A 82 -2.46 10.61 -14.21
C HIS A 82 -3.32 9.55 -13.52
N LEU A 83 -4.65 9.73 -13.50
CA LEU A 83 -5.57 8.75 -12.92
C LEU A 83 -5.62 7.45 -13.73
N GLU A 84 -5.61 7.55 -15.07
CA GLU A 84 -5.60 6.37 -15.94
C GLU A 84 -4.25 5.62 -15.84
N LEU A 85 -3.12 6.34 -15.85
CA LEU A 85 -1.80 5.76 -15.63
C LEU A 85 -1.68 5.10 -14.25
N ALA A 86 -2.20 5.73 -13.20
CA ALA A 86 -2.20 5.15 -11.86
C ALA A 86 -3.06 3.88 -11.77
N THR A 87 -4.14 3.82 -12.57
CA THR A 87 -4.99 2.62 -12.68
C THR A 87 -4.27 1.51 -13.42
N GLU A 88 -3.61 1.82 -14.53
CA GLU A 88 -2.86 0.86 -15.33
C GLU A 88 -1.64 0.31 -14.58
N LEU A 89 -0.90 1.16 -13.86
CA LEU A 89 0.23 0.70 -13.02
C LEU A 89 -0.25 -0.28 -11.94
N ARG A 90 -1.42 -0.04 -11.33
CA ARG A 90 -2.01 -1.00 -10.38
C ARG A 90 -2.42 -2.31 -11.08
N ALA A 91 -2.94 -2.26 -12.30
CA ALA A 91 -3.25 -3.45 -13.07
C ALA A 91 -1.98 -4.28 -13.39
N ILE A 92 -0.89 -3.62 -13.80
CA ILE A 92 0.42 -4.25 -14.04
C ILE A 92 0.96 -4.87 -12.75
N LEU A 93 0.90 -4.16 -11.62
CA LEU A 93 1.30 -4.69 -10.32
C LEU A 93 0.49 -5.92 -9.93
N GLY A 94 -0.81 -5.93 -10.24
CA GLY A 94 -1.69 -7.06 -9.98
C GLY A 94 -1.37 -8.28 -10.84
N GLU A 95 -1.10 -8.08 -12.14
CA GLU A 95 -0.57 -9.12 -13.03
C GLU A 95 0.75 -9.69 -12.49
N ARG A 96 1.68 -8.82 -12.08
CA ARG A 96 3.03 -9.20 -11.59
C ARG A 96 3.00 -10.00 -10.28
N SER A 97 2.09 -9.68 -9.38
CA SER A 97 1.96 -10.35 -8.07
C SER A 97 0.86 -11.40 -8.00
N GLN A 98 0.15 -11.63 -9.10
CA GLN A 98 -1.03 -12.50 -9.15
C GLN A 98 -2.06 -12.19 -8.06
N THR A 99 -2.09 -10.94 -7.58
CA THR A 99 -2.93 -10.47 -6.48
C THR A 99 -3.61 -9.19 -6.93
N ASP A 100 -4.91 -9.08 -6.73
CA ASP A 100 -5.61 -7.84 -7.08
C ASP A 100 -5.23 -6.71 -6.10
N VAL A 101 -4.46 -5.74 -6.61
CA VAL A 101 -4.01 -4.54 -5.89
C VAL A 101 -4.72 -3.27 -6.35
N SER A 102 -5.72 -3.39 -7.23
CA SER A 102 -6.47 -2.25 -7.77
C SER A 102 -7.12 -1.38 -6.68
N SER A 103 -7.58 -2.02 -5.60
CA SER A 103 -8.22 -1.39 -4.45
C SER A 103 -7.26 -0.99 -3.33
N TRP A 104 -5.96 -1.26 -3.48
CA TRP A 104 -5.01 -0.99 -2.41
C TRP A 104 -4.68 0.49 -2.34
N GLN A 105 -4.69 1.01 -1.11
CA GLN A 105 -4.23 2.37 -0.83
C GLN A 105 -2.73 2.48 -1.06
N VAL A 106 -2.26 3.66 -1.49
CA VAL A 106 -0.84 3.93 -1.75
C VAL A 106 0.04 3.60 -0.54
N GLY A 107 -0.42 3.92 0.68
CA GLY A 107 0.29 3.57 1.91
C GLY A 107 0.45 2.06 2.14
N ARG A 108 -0.45 1.23 1.58
CA ARG A 108 -0.35 -0.23 1.61
C ARG A 108 0.57 -0.76 0.52
N LEU A 109 0.58 -0.16 -0.68
CA LEU A 109 1.55 -0.51 -1.72
C LEU A 109 2.98 -0.20 -1.26
N ALA A 110 3.20 0.93 -0.58
CA ALA A 110 4.52 1.35 -0.10
C ALA A 110 5.11 0.46 1.00
N GLN A 111 4.31 -0.40 1.64
CA GLN A 111 4.79 -1.39 2.61
C GLN A 111 5.45 -2.60 1.93
N VAL A 112 5.25 -2.77 0.62
CA VAL A 112 5.85 -3.83 -0.18
C VAL A 112 7.06 -3.23 -0.87
N GLU A 113 8.27 -3.69 -0.51
CA GLU A 113 9.52 -3.11 -0.98
C GLU A 113 9.60 -3.12 -2.51
N GLU A 114 9.13 -4.19 -3.14
CA GLU A 114 9.12 -4.36 -4.60
C GLU A 114 8.18 -3.39 -5.33
N PHE A 115 7.23 -2.78 -4.61
CA PHE A 115 6.22 -1.87 -5.15
C PHE A 115 6.42 -0.41 -4.72
N ARG A 116 7.41 -0.16 -3.85
CA ARG A 116 7.66 1.15 -3.25
C ARG A 116 7.82 2.26 -4.29
N GLU A 117 8.60 2.01 -5.34
CA GLU A 117 8.82 3.00 -6.41
C GLU A 117 7.53 3.35 -7.17
N VAL A 118 6.66 2.37 -7.45
CA VAL A 118 5.36 2.63 -8.08
C VAL A 118 4.41 3.34 -7.12
N ALA A 119 4.42 2.95 -5.84
CA ALA A 119 3.59 3.59 -4.82
C ALA A 119 3.93 5.08 -4.70
N GLU A 120 5.21 5.43 -4.64
CA GLU A 120 5.68 6.81 -4.61
C GLU A 120 5.28 7.60 -5.87
N LEU A 121 5.39 6.97 -7.05
CA LEU A 121 4.98 7.59 -8.30
C LEU A 121 3.47 7.89 -8.32
N ILE A 122 2.64 6.92 -7.93
CA ILE A 122 1.19 7.10 -7.82
C ILE A 122 0.86 8.16 -6.77
N ALA A 123 1.55 8.17 -5.62
CA ALA A 123 1.37 9.19 -4.58
C ALA A 123 1.59 10.60 -5.16
N SER A 124 2.63 10.77 -5.97
CA SER A 124 2.97 12.07 -6.58
C SER A 124 1.89 12.60 -7.52
N TRP A 125 1.06 11.71 -8.06
CA TRP A 125 -0.03 12.03 -8.97
C TRP A 125 -1.38 12.24 -8.27
N GLU A 126 -1.61 11.58 -7.13
CA GLU A 126 -2.83 11.73 -6.33
C GLU A 126 -2.84 13.01 -5.49
N VAL A 127 -1.67 13.57 -5.16
CA VAL A 127 -1.57 14.85 -4.46
C VAL A 127 -2.13 15.96 -5.35
N PRO A 128 -3.16 16.72 -4.90
CA PRO A 128 -3.71 17.82 -5.69
C PRO A 128 -2.65 18.91 -5.88
N SER A 129 -2.11 19.01 -7.10
CA SER A 129 -1.28 20.13 -7.50
C SER A 129 -2.18 21.25 -8.01
N PHE A 130 -2.18 22.39 -7.31
CA PHE A 130 -2.88 23.60 -7.72
C PHE A 130 -2.14 24.38 -8.81
N ALA A 131 -1.07 23.81 -9.37
CA ALA A 131 -0.29 24.42 -10.43
C ALA A 131 -0.94 24.16 -11.81
N PRO A 132 -0.88 25.11 -12.76
CA PRO A 132 -1.25 24.87 -14.14
C PRO A 132 -0.40 23.73 -14.70
N GLN A 133 -1.03 22.59 -15.00
CA GLN A 133 -0.35 21.43 -15.57
C GLN A 133 -0.10 21.67 -17.06
N ALA A 134 1.15 21.48 -17.48
CA ALA A 134 1.59 21.71 -18.85
C ALA A 134 1.61 20.39 -19.63
N ARG A 135 1.56 20.47 -20.97
CA ARG A 135 1.73 19.30 -21.84
C ARG A 135 3.09 18.59 -21.65
N ALA A 136 4.09 19.30 -21.13
CA ALA A 136 5.37 18.71 -20.71
C ALA A 136 5.21 17.72 -19.54
N ASP A 137 4.22 17.91 -18.67
CA ASP A 137 3.95 17.02 -17.54
C ASP A 137 3.43 15.66 -18.00
N ILE A 138 2.70 15.62 -19.12
CA ILE A 138 2.19 14.38 -19.75
C ILE A 138 3.35 13.49 -20.19
N LEU A 139 4.33 14.05 -20.90
CA LEU A 139 5.51 13.30 -21.37
C LEU A 139 6.40 12.88 -20.19
N ALA A 140 6.57 13.77 -19.20
CA ALA A 140 7.34 13.46 -18.00
C ALA A 140 6.66 12.36 -17.15
N ALA A 141 5.33 12.30 -17.12
CA ALA A 141 4.58 11.24 -16.44
C ALA A 141 4.78 9.88 -17.13
N ARG A 142 4.74 9.86 -18.47
CA ARG A 142 5.06 8.66 -19.27
C ARG A 142 6.47 8.15 -18.98
N GLU A 143 7.47 9.02 -19.08
CA GLU A 143 8.87 8.63 -18.86
C GLU A 143 9.09 8.04 -17.47
N ARG A 144 8.48 8.64 -16.45
CA ARG A 144 8.52 8.11 -15.09
C ARG A 144 7.85 6.73 -14.98
N ALA A 145 6.67 6.55 -15.59
CA ALA A 145 5.96 5.27 -15.58
C ALA A 145 6.79 4.16 -16.26
N VAL A 146 7.31 4.43 -17.47
CA VAL A 146 8.13 3.49 -18.24
C VAL A 146 9.41 3.15 -17.49
N LYS A 147 10.09 4.15 -16.89
CA LYS A 147 11.31 3.94 -16.12
C LYS A 147 11.11 2.94 -14.98
N VAL A 148 10.00 3.06 -14.24
CA VAL A 148 9.72 2.15 -13.12
C VAL A 148 9.43 0.74 -13.61
N VAL A 149 8.73 0.59 -14.73
CA VAL A 149 8.45 -0.72 -15.32
C VAL A 149 9.73 -1.41 -15.84
N LEU A 150 10.66 -0.64 -16.42
CA LEU A 150 11.94 -1.13 -16.93
C LEU A 150 12.96 -1.43 -15.82
N ALA A 151 12.78 -0.91 -14.61
CA ALA A 151 13.67 -1.15 -13.48
C ALA A 151 13.46 -2.52 -12.81
N TRP A 152 12.41 -3.25 -13.21
CA TRP A 152 12.02 -4.56 -12.67
C TRP A 152 12.64 -5.74 -13.41
#